data_AF-R5EHK9-F1
#
_entry.id   AF-R5EHK9-F1
#
_cell.length_a   1.000
_cell.length_b   1.000
_cell.length_c   1.000
_cell.angle_alpha   90.00
_cell.angle_beta   90.00
_cell.angle_gamma   90.00
#
_symmetry.space_group_name_H-M   'P 1'
#
loop_
_entity.id
_entity.type
_entity.pdbx_description
1 polymer ?
#
loop_
_entity_poly.entity_id
_entity_poly.type
_entity_poly.pdbx_seq_one_letter_code
_entity_poly.pdbx_strand_id
1 'polypeptide(L)'
;MPFSNRLIQKLHIVLMTNARETSSAGGEYRKIQNFIGPDSNIEHAVYIPVPAAEIPQYMENLEYFMNGEVHSSFKKYNGSEGVVLDEKIEPLIKIAIMHAQFESVHPFGNGNGRLGRILIALMAMSYDLVNFTFFLVSEELAKERARYYAFIKWNKRR
;
A
#
# COMPACT_ATOMS: atom_id res chain seq x y z
N MET A 1 -15.59 -3.63 -10.80
CA MET A 1 -14.65 -4.77 -10.89
C MET A 1 -13.98 -4.90 -9.52
N PRO A 2 -13.94 -6.09 -8.89
CA PRO A 2 -13.26 -6.23 -7.60
C PRO A 2 -11.75 -6.06 -7.77
N PHE A 3 -11.12 -5.36 -6.82
CA PHE A 3 -9.68 -5.29 -6.71
C PHE A 3 -9.18 -6.67 -6.27
N SER A 4 -8.20 -7.25 -6.96
CA SER A 4 -7.65 -8.55 -6.58
C SER A 4 -6.14 -8.53 -6.59
N ASN A 5 -5.52 -9.41 -5.82
CA ASN A 5 -4.07 -9.60 -5.84
C ASN A 5 -3.57 -9.96 -7.23
N ARG A 6 -4.35 -10.74 -7.99
CA ARG A 6 -4.06 -11.01 -9.41
C ARG A 6 -4.07 -9.75 -10.27
N LEU A 7 -4.99 -8.81 -10.04
CA LEU A 7 -4.99 -7.51 -10.73
C LEU A 7 -3.74 -6.70 -10.35
N ILE A 8 -3.40 -6.62 -9.06
CA ILE A 8 -2.23 -5.88 -8.57
C ILE A 8 -0.94 -6.44 -9.19
N GLN A 9 -0.78 -7.76 -9.21
CA GLN A 9 0.37 -8.41 -9.84
C GLN A 9 0.43 -8.15 -11.36
N LYS A 10 -0.70 -8.18 -12.07
CA LYS A 10 -0.76 -7.83 -13.49
C LYS A 10 -0.41 -6.37 -13.77
N LEU A 11 -0.91 -5.44 -12.95
CA LEU A 11 -0.54 -4.03 -13.04
C LEU A 11 0.95 -3.84 -12.80
N HIS A 12 1.52 -4.57 -11.84
CA HIS A 12 2.96 -4.55 -11.61
C HIS A 12 3.76 -5.06 -12.82
N ILE A 13 3.31 -6.15 -13.47
CA ILE A 13 3.93 -6.64 -14.73
C ILE A 13 3.95 -5.51 -15.76
N VAL A 14 2.80 -4.90 -16.05
CA VAL A 14 2.67 -3.82 -17.05
C VAL A 14 3.57 -2.63 -16.69
N LEU A 15 3.61 -2.25 -15.42
CA LEU A 15 4.44 -1.17 -14.91
C LEU A 15 5.94 -1.44 -15.11
N MET A 16 6.37 -2.69 -14.94
CA MET A 16 7.77 -3.08 -15.04
C MET A 16 8.21 -3.37 -16.48
N THR A 17 7.32 -3.81 -17.37
CA THR A 17 7.64 -4.04 -18.79
C THR A 17 8.17 -2.79 -19.49
N ASN A 18 7.74 -1.60 -19.07
CA ASN A 18 8.16 -0.32 -19.65
C ASN A 18 9.26 0.39 -18.85
N ALA A 19 9.75 -0.19 -17.75
CA ALA A 19 10.80 0.39 -16.94
C ALA A 19 12.17 -0.08 -17.48
N ARG A 20 12.97 0.84 -18.01
CA ARG A 20 14.29 0.58 -18.63
C ARG A 20 15.34 -0.04 -17.69
N GLU A 21 15.06 -0.20 -16.41
CA GLU A 21 16.03 -0.66 -15.42
C GLU A 21 15.45 -1.74 -14.51
N THR A 22 16.23 -2.81 -14.40
CA THR A 22 16.16 -3.94 -13.45
C THR A 22 15.26 -5.11 -13.83
N SER A 23 15.92 -6.26 -13.95
CA SER A 23 15.47 -7.65 -14.00
C SER A 23 14.70 -8.09 -12.74
N SER A 24 13.79 -7.26 -12.25
CA SER A 24 12.85 -7.64 -11.20
C SER A 24 11.75 -8.50 -11.83
N ALA A 25 11.51 -9.70 -11.29
CA ALA A 25 10.44 -10.59 -11.71
C ALA A 25 9.09 -9.87 -11.58
N GLY A 26 8.62 -9.28 -12.67
CA GLY A 26 7.37 -8.52 -12.70
C GLY A 26 6.21 -9.39 -12.24
N GLY A 27 5.48 -8.93 -11.23
CA GLY A 27 4.27 -9.59 -10.74
C GLY A 27 4.52 -10.61 -9.65
N GLU A 28 5.78 -10.91 -9.31
CA GLU A 28 6.11 -11.76 -8.17
C GLU A 28 6.33 -10.93 -6.90
N TYR A 29 5.71 -11.35 -5.80
CA TYR A 29 6.08 -10.82 -4.49
C TYR A 29 7.54 -11.12 -4.19
N ARG A 30 8.20 -10.19 -3.50
CA ARG A 30 9.61 -10.35 -3.13
C ARG A 30 9.77 -11.53 -2.19
N LYS A 31 10.83 -12.32 -2.43
CA LYS A 31 11.25 -13.44 -1.58
C LYS A 31 12.32 -13.04 -0.57
N ILE A 32 12.99 -11.91 -0.83
CA ILE A 32 14.08 -11.37 -0.02
C ILE A 32 13.54 -10.20 0.80
N GLN A 33 14.04 -10.04 2.02
CA GLN A 33 13.69 -8.92 2.87
C GLN A 33 14.19 -7.62 2.24
N ASN A 34 13.27 -6.67 2.04
CA ASN A 34 13.63 -5.33 1.59
C ASN A 34 13.77 -4.41 2.81
N PHE A 35 14.42 -3.27 2.63
CA PHE A 35 14.47 -2.20 3.61
C PHE A 35 14.53 -0.86 2.88
N ILE A 36 14.03 0.18 3.53
CA ILE A 36 14.06 1.55 3.00
C ILE A 36 15.03 2.34 3.88
N GLY A 37 16.11 2.82 3.28
CA GLY A 37 17.17 3.55 3.96
C GLY A 37 17.90 4.50 3.00
N PRO A 38 18.74 5.40 3.54
CA PRO A 38 19.56 6.30 2.73
C PRO A 38 20.64 5.57 1.93
N ASP A 39 21.03 4.36 2.37
CA ASP A 39 22.06 3.53 1.75
C ASP A 39 21.63 2.06 1.72
N SER A 40 22.54 1.19 1.26
CA SER A 40 22.34 -0.26 1.15
C SER A 40 22.68 -1.04 2.43
N ASN A 41 22.83 -0.37 3.58
CA ASN A 41 23.03 -1.03 4.86
C ASN A 41 21.70 -1.13 5.63
N ILE A 42 21.30 -2.35 5.97
CA ILE A 42 20.07 -2.60 6.73
C ILE A 42 20.12 -2.00 8.14
N GLU A 43 21.31 -1.81 8.73
CA GLU A 43 21.46 -1.16 10.04
C GLU A 43 21.07 0.32 10.00
N HIS A 44 21.16 0.95 8.83
CA HIS A 44 20.71 2.32 8.60
C HIS A 44 19.29 2.39 8.04
N ALA A 45 18.56 1.27 8.04
CA ALA A 45 17.18 1.24 7.56
C ALA A 45 16.32 2.22 8.37
N VAL A 46 15.68 3.13 7.65
CA VAL A 46 14.64 4.02 8.20
C VAL A 46 13.35 3.24 8.42
N TYR A 47 13.11 2.22 7.58
CA TYR A 47 11.94 1.37 7.66
C TYR A 47 12.23 -0.05 7.14
N ILE A 48 11.74 -1.04 7.88
CA ILE A 48 11.79 -2.46 7.50
C ILE A 48 10.33 -2.90 7.27
N PRO A 49 9.92 -3.15 6.01
CA PRO A 49 8.59 -3.65 5.67
C PRO A 49 8.30 -5.05 6.22
N VAL A 50 7.05 -5.48 6.09
CA VAL A 50 6.56 -6.83 6.48
C VAL A 50 7.50 -7.95 5.99
N PRO A 51 7.77 -9.01 6.76
CA PRO A 51 8.59 -10.13 6.30
C PRO A 51 8.08 -10.73 4.98
N ALA A 52 9.00 -11.12 4.09
CA ALA A 52 8.64 -11.65 2.77
C ALA A 52 7.65 -12.83 2.81
N ALA A 53 7.78 -13.70 3.81
CA ALA A 53 6.90 -14.86 4.01
C ALA A 53 5.46 -14.48 4.39
N GLU A 54 5.24 -13.30 4.97
CA GLU A 54 3.93 -12.84 5.43
C GLU A 54 3.20 -12.02 4.36
N ILE A 55 3.89 -11.55 3.30
CA ILE A 55 3.29 -10.72 2.24
C ILE A 55 1.96 -11.30 1.70
N PRO A 56 1.85 -12.60 1.37
CA PRO A 56 0.59 -13.14 0.84
C PRO A 56 -0.60 -12.90 1.77
N GLN A 57 -0.41 -13.10 3.08
CA GLN A 57 -1.46 -12.91 4.09
C GLN A 57 -1.87 -11.44 4.21
N TYR A 58 -0.91 -10.51 4.21
CA TYR A 58 -1.22 -9.07 4.29
C TYR A 58 -1.88 -8.55 3.01
N MET A 59 -1.48 -9.08 1.85
CA MET A 59 -2.06 -8.71 0.57
C MET A 59 -3.46 -9.28 0.38
N GLU A 60 -3.72 -10.49 0.87
CA GLU A 60 -5.09 -11.04 0.98
C GLU A 60 -5.94 -10.13 1.87
N ASN A 61 -5.43 -9.75 3.04
CA ASN A 61 -6.14 -8.84 3.92
C ASN A 61 -6.47 -7.48 3.26
N LEU A 62 -5.52 -6.91 2.52
CA LEU A 62 -5.71 -5.68 1.78
C LEU A 62 -6.76 -5.82 0.67
N GLU A 63 -6.80 -6.96 -0.02
CA GLU A 63 -7.81 -7.28 -1.03
C GLU A 63 -9.22 -7.24 -0.42
N TYR A 64 -9.45 -7.92 0.70
CA TYR A 64 -10.73 -7.84 1.41
C TYR A 64 -11.10 -6.40 1.79
N PHE A 65 -10.13 -5.63 2.30
CA PHE A 65 -10.34 -4.23 2.68
C PHE A 65 -10.74 -3.34 1.49
N MET A 66 -10.04 -3.47 0.36
CA MET A 66 -10.29 -2.69 -0.86
C MET A 66 -11.69 -2.95 -1.43
N ASN A 67 -12.20 -4.18 -1.29
CA ASN A 67 -13.54 -4.55 -1.75
C ASN A 67 -14.64 -4.26 -0.71
N GLY A 68 -14.28 -3.79 0.50
CA GLY A 68 -15.25 -3.57 1.57
C GLY A 68 -15.88 -4.87 2.09
N GLU A 69 -15.17 -5.99 1.96
CA GLU A 69 -15.62 -7.30 2.41
C GLU A 69 -15.16 -7.58 3.85
N VAL A 70 -15.99 -8.27 4.62
CA VAL A 70 -15.65 -8.64 5.99
C VAL A 70 -14.60 -9.76 5.97
N HIS A 71 -13.49 -9.55 6.67
CA HIS A 71 -12.44 -10.54 6.86
C HIS A 71 -12.28 -10.88 8.35
N SER A 72 -11.96 -12.14 8.65
CA SER A 72 -11.84 -12.64 10.03
C SER A 72 -10.77 -11.92 10.87
N SER A 73 -9.76 -11.33 10.22
CA SER A 73 -8.73 -10.53 10.89
C SER A 73 -9.16 -9.10 11.24
N PHE A 74 -10.27 -8.60 10.68
CA PHE A 74 -10.78 -7.27 11.01
C PHE A 74 -11.47 -7.33 12.37
N LYS A 75 -10.77 -6.88 13.42
CA LYS A 75 -11.38 -6.69 14.73
C LYS A 75 -12.39 -5.54 14.64
N LYS A 76 -13.68 -5.84 14.74
CA LYS A 76 -14.70 -4.81 14.98
C LYS A 76 -14.44 -4.21 16.35
N TYR A 77 -14.06 -2.93 16.39
CA TYR A 77 -13.85 -2.22 17.64
C TYR A 77 -15.22 -1.96 18.25
N ASN A 78 -15.56 -2.74 19.28
CA ASN A 78 -16.81 -2.59 20.04
C ASN A 78 -16.51 -1.71 21.25
N GLY A 79 -16.29 -0.41 21.05
CA GLY A 79 -15.91 0.49 22.14
C GLY A 79 -16.41 1.91 21.88
N SER A 80 -17.25 2.39 22.79
CA SER A 80 -18.08 3.59 22.72
C SER A 80 -17.35 4.95 22.57
N GLU A 81 -16.05 4.99 22.23
CA GLU A 81 -15.24 6.22 22.18
C GLU A 81 -14.17 6.22 21.07
N GLY A 82 -14.34 5.45 19.99
CA GLY A 82 -13.42 5.44 18.86
C GLY A 82 -14.11 5.53 17.51
N VAL A 83 -13.47 6.17 16.53
CA VAL A 83 -13.90 6.12 15.12
C VAL A 83 -13.77 4.66 14.67
N VAL A 84 -14.90 4.00 14.43
CA VAL A 84 -14.92 2.66 13.87
C VAL A 84 -14.59 2.78 12.38
N LEU A 85 -13.40 2.32 12.00
CA LEU A 85 -13.05 2.13 10.59
C LEU A 85 -13.69 0.81 10.13
N ASP A 86 -14.94 0.86 9.65
CA ASP A 86 -15.68 -0.29 9.13
C ASP A 86 -15.70 -0.33 7.59
N GLU A 87 -16.42 -1.29 7.01
CA GLU A 87 -16.59 -1.42 5.57
C GLU A 87 -17.24 -0.19 4.89
N LYS A 88 -17.89 0.68 5.66
CA LYS A 88 -18.62 1.88 5.22
C LYS A 88 -17.83 3.18 5.39
N ILE A 89 -16.53 3.12 5.70
CA ILE A 89 -15.69 4.32 5.71
C ILE A 89 -15.77 5.10 4.40
N GLU A 90 -15.62 6.41 4.49
CA GLU A 90 -15.62 7.27 3.32
C GLU A 90 -14.55 6.82 2.30
N PRO A 91 -14.89 6.82 0.99
CA PRO A 91 -14.00 6.38 -0.07
C PRO A 91 -12.58 6.98 0.00
N LEU A 92 -12.47 8.28 0.28
CA LEU A 92 -11.17 8.96 0.36
C LEU A 92 -10.30 8.43 1.51
N ILE A 93 -10.90 8.18 2.68
CA ILE A 93 -10.22 7.60 3.84
C ILE A 93 -9.80 6.16 3.53
N LYS A 94 -10.67 5.38 2.88
CA LYS A 94 -10.36 4.01 2.44
C LYS A 94 -9.15 3.97 1.52
N ILE A 95 -9.08 4.89 0.56
CA ILE A 95 -7.96 5.02 -0.38
C ILE A 95 -6.66 5.37 0.36
N ALA A 96 -6.72 6.31 1.31
CA ALA A 96 -5.56 6.70 2.09
C ALA A 96 -5.02 5.53 2.95
N ILE A 97 -5.91 4.78 3.61
CA ILE A 97 -5.55 3.59 4.39
C ILE A 97 -4.97 2.50 3.49
N MET A 98 -5.61 2.21 2.35
CA MET A 98 -5.12 1.24 1.37
C MET A 98 -3.70 1.58 0.95
N HIS A 99 -3.44 2.84 0.58
CA HIS A 99 -2.12 3.26 0.13
C HIS A 99 -1.06 3.13 1.24
N ALA A 100 -1.38 3.58 2.45
CA ALA A 100 -0.48 3.46 3.59
C ALA A 100 -0.16 1.99 3.91
N GLN A 101 -1.16 1.11 3.85
CA GLN A 101 -0.98 -0.33 4.09
C GLN A 101 -0.14 -0.97 2.98
N PHE A 102 -0.41 -0.66 1.71
CA PHE A 102 0.35 -1.17 0.57
C PHE A 102 1.83 -0.78 0.65
N GLU A 103 2.14 0.48 0.94
CA GLU A 103 3.51 0.95 1.12
C GLU A 103 4.20 0.28 2.33
N SER A 104 3.44 0.01 3.39
CA SER A 104 3.94 -0.65 4.59
C SER A 104 4.29 -2.13 4.35
N VAL A 105 3.47 -2.85 3.57
CA VAL A 105 3.72 -4.23 3.15
C VAL A 105 4.91 -4.29 2.18
N HIS A 106 4.97 -3.33 1.25
CA HIS A 106 6.00 -3.21 0.22
C HIS A 106 6.24 -4.54 -0.53
N PRO A 107 5.22 -5.05 -1.24
CA PRO A 107 5.16 -6.45 -1.65
C PRO A 107 6.14 -6.83 -2.77
N PHE A 108 6.60 -5.89 -3.58
CA PHE A 108 7.48 -6.16 -4.73
C PHE A 108 8.93 -5.75 -4.49
N GLY A 109 9.86 -6.24 -5.31
CA GLY A 109 11.28 -5.86 -5.22
C GLY A 109 11.57 -4.42 -5.66
N ASN A 110 10.78 -3.89 -6.59
CA ASN A 110 10.84 -2.50 -7.06
C ASN A 110 9.41 -2.06 -7.45
N GLY A 111 9.20 -0.79 -7.79
CA GLY A 111 7.94 -0.32 -8.38
C GLY A 111 6.80 -0.09 -7.40
N ASN A 112 6.95 -0.42 -6.11
CA ASN A 112 5.90 -0.25 -5.09
C ASN A 112 5.31 1.16 -5.07
N GLY A 113 6.13 2.21 -4.91
CA GLY A 113 5.63 3.59 -4.89
C GLY A 113 4.88 4.04 -6.15
N ARG A 114 5.25 3.50 -7.33
CA ARG A 114 4.52 3.79 -8.58
C ARG A 114 3.20 3.04 -8.62
N LEU A 115 3.19 1.77 -8.21
CA LEU A 115 1.99 0.96 -8.16
C LEU A 115 1.00 1.46 -7.10
N GLY A 116 1.45 1.86 -5.92
CA GLY A 116 0.62 2.46 -4.88
C GLY A 116 -0.15 3.68 -5.37
N ARG A 117 0.52 4.58 -6.11
CA ARG A 117 -0.13 5.74 -6.75
C ARG A 117 -1.13 5.36 -7.84
N ILE A 118 -0.85 4.33 -8.62
CA ILE A 118 -1.81 3.78 -9.59
C ILE A 118 -3.05 3.24 -8.87
N LEU A 119 -2.87 2.54 -7.74
CA LEU A 119 -3.99 2.03 -6.95
C LEU A 119 -4.86 3.14 -6.35
N ILE A 120 -4.27 4.25 -5.90
CA ILE A 120 -5.02 5.45 -5.49
C ILE A 120 -5.96 5.89 -6.61
N ALA A 121 -5.42 6.10 -7.82
CA ALA A 121 -6.19 6.57 -8.95
C ALA A 121 -7.30 5.59 -9.35
N LEU A 122 -6.99 4.30 -9.42
CA LEU A 122 -7.96 3.27 -9.78
C LEU A 122 -9.12 3.18 -8.78
N MET A 123 -8.82 3.24 -7.47
CA MET A 123 -9.87 3.25 -6.45
C MET A 123 -10.70 4.53 -6.49
N ALA A 124 -10.08 5.70 -6.64
CA ALA A 124 -10.80 6.96 -6.76
C ALA A 124 -11.77 6.97 -7.95
N MET A 125 -11.34 6.44 -9.10
CA MET A 125 -12.21 6.26 -10.28
C MET A 125 -13.32 5.24 -10.01
N SER A 126 -13.05 4.15 -9.29
CA SER A 126 -14.07 3.13 -8.97
C SER A 126 -15.18 3.63 -8.04
N TYR A 127 -14.92 4.72 -7.30
CA TYR A 127 -15.87 5.39 -6.43
C TYR A 127 -16.44 6.69 -7.04
N ASP A 128 -16.20 6.93 -8.33
CA ASP A 128 -16.63 8.15 -9.05
C ASP A 128 -16.17 9.47 -8.40
N LEU A 129 -15.07 9.44 -7.63
CA LEU A 129 -14.50 10.63 -7.00
C LEU A 129 -13.75 11.52 -8.00
N VAL A 130 -13.25 10.92 -9.07
CA VAL A 130 -12.48 11.59 -10.12
C VAL A 130 -12.86 11.04 -11.50
N ASN A 131 -13.09 11.94 -12.45
CA ASN A 131 -13.47 11.58 -13.83
C ASN A 131 -12.27 11.52 -14.79
N PHE A 132 -11.06 11.83 -14.33
CA PHE A 132 -9.81 11.74 -15.11
C PHE A 132 -8.58 11.55 -14.21
N THR A 133 -7.60 10.80 -14.70
CA THR A 133 -6.34 10.52 -13.98
C THR A 133 -5.36 11.69 -14.12
N PHE A 134 -5.58 12.80 -13.43
CA PHE A 134 -4.51 13.79 -13.28
C PHE A 134 -3.45 13.22 -12.34
N PHE A 135 -2.19 13.33 -12.75
CA PHE A 135 -1.01 12.73 -12.12
C PHE A 135 -0.82 13.29 -10.70
N LEU A 136 -1.56 12.75 -9.75
CA LEU A 136 -1.61 13.24 -8.38
C LEU A 136 -0.53 12.54 -7.54
N VAL A 137 0.29 13.41 -6.95
CA VAL A 137 1.10 13.19 -5.76
C VAL A 137 2.47 12.52 -5.94
N SER A 138 3.38 13.13 -6.70
CA SER A 138 4.82 12.96 -6.44
C SER A 138 5.42 14.13 -5.63
N GLU A 139 4.83 15.34 -5.69
CA GLU A 139 5.44 16.53 -5.08
C GLU A 139 5.05 16.72 -3.60
N GLU A 140 3.75 16.68 -3.25
CA GLU A 140 3.30 16.86 -1.86
C GLU A 140 3.61 15.66 -0.93
N LEU A 141 3.49 14.41 -1.40
CA LEU A 141 3.88 13.22 -0.59
C LEU A 141 5.39 13.17 -0.36
N ALA A 142 6.20 13.67 -1.29
CA ALA A 142 7.64 13.76 -1.10
C ALA A 142 8.02 14.78 -0.01
N LYS A 143 7.28 15.89 0.10
CA LYS A 143 7.44 16.92 1.13
C LYS A 143 6.99 16.45 2.52
N GLU A 144 5.98 15.58 2.59
CA GLU A 144 5.40 15.07 3.84
C GLU A 144 6.05 13.75 4.35
N ARG A 145 7.02 13.16 3.63
CA ARG A 145 7.73 11.93 4.06
C ARG A 145 8.18 12.00 5.53
N ALA A 146 8.72 13.14 5.97
CA ALA A 146 9.16 13.34 7.34
C ALA A 146 8.01 13.23 8.38
N ARG A 147 6.81 13.73 8.06
CA ARG A 147 5.62 13.64 8.93
C ARG A 147 4.98 12.26 8.90
N TYR A 148 4.91 11.62 7.74
CA TYR A 148 4.40 10.25 7.60
C TYR A 148 5.25 9.25 8.40
N TYR A 149 6.59 9.32 8.30
CA TYR A 149 7.47 8.50 9.13
C TYR A 149 7.39 8.83 10.62
N ALA A 150 7.14 10.10 11.00
CA ALA A 150 6.93 10.48 12.40
C ALA A 150 5.67 9.85 13.00
N PHE A 151 4.58 9.75 12.23
CA PHE A 151 3.32 9.14 12.69
C PHE A 151 3.43 7.62 12.86
N ILE A 152 4.16 6.95 11.96
CA ILE A 152 4.50 5.51 12.08
C ILE A 152 5.37 5.26 13.31
N LYS A 153 6.32 6.15 13.61
CA LYS A 153 7.23 6.02 14.77
C LYS A 153 6.51 6.24 16.11
N TRP A 154 5.44 7.03 16.13
CA TRP A 154 4.67 7.32 17.34
C TRP A 154 3.77 6.14 17.76
N ASN A 155 3.17 5.41 16.83
CA ASN A 155 2.30 4.26 17.11
C ASN A 155 3.03 2.99 17.61
N LYS A 156 4.37 2.97 17.66
CA LYS A 156 5.17 1.87 18.24
C LYS A 156 5.64 2.12 19.69
N ARG A 157 5.19 3.20 20.33
CA ARG A 157 5.54 3.56 21.72
C ARG A 157 4.38 3.42 22.73
N ARG A 158 3.33 2.69 22.37
CA ARG A 158 2.26 2.28 23.28
C ARG A 158 2.01 0.79 23.14
#